data_AF-R7UJ20-F1
#
_entry.id   AF-R7UJ20-F1
#
_cell.length_a   1.000
_cell.length_b   1.000
_cell.length_c   1.000
_cell.angle_alpha   90.00
_cell.angle_beta   90.00
_cell.angle_gamma   90.00
#
_symmetry.space_group_name_H-M   'P 1'
#
loop_
_entity.id
_entity.type
_entity.pdbx_description
1 polymer ?
#
loop_
_entity_poly.entity_id
_entity_poly.type
_entity_poly.pdbx_seq_one_letter_code
_entity_poly.pdbx_strand_id
1 'polypeptide(L)'
;KGTSIKGAYYAKLLEKVRAAIKEKRRGLLASGQCLQQNNSPSHNRPIDVTSGRNCGFKILPHSLSRPDPSDYKPFGNLKRYYKKTSFYKQQ
;
A
#
# COMPACT_ATOMS: atom_id res chain seq x y z
N LYS A 1 -1.50 21.88 -5.55
CA LYS A 1 -0.28 21.09 -5.86
C LYS A 1 -0.44 19.71 -5.27
N GLY A 2 -0.07 18.65 -5.99
CA GLY A 2 -0.09 17.29 -5.45
C GLY A 2 1.05 17.06 -4.46
N THR A 3 0.80 16.29 -3.41
CA THR A 3 1.82 15.89 -2.43
C THR A 3 2.31 14.49 -2.78
N SER A 4 3.60 14.34 -3.10
CA SER A 4 4.21 13.02 -3.34
C SER A 4 4.42 12.27 -2.03
N ILE A 5 4.20 10.95 -2.06
CA ILE A 5 4.46 10.07 -0.93
C ILE A 5 5.97 10.03 -0.65
N LYS A 6 6.38 10.45 0.54
CA LYS A 6 7.75 10.28 1.07
C LYS A 6 7.82 8.99 1.89
N GLY A 7 9.02 8.42 2.03
CA GLY A 7 9.22 7.21 2.84
C GLY A 7 8.63 7.30 4.25
N ALA A 8 9.01 8.33 5.03
CA ALA A 8 8.45 8.53 6.37
C ALA A 8 6.90 8.61 6.43
N TYR A 9 6.25 9.05 5.36
CA TYR A 9 4.79 9.01 5.27
C TYR A 9 4.28 7.58 5.02
N TYR A 10 4.96 6.83 4.15
CA TYR A 10 4.67 5.42 3.89
C TYR A 10 4.84 4.54 5.14
N ALA A 11 5.92 4.70 5.91
CA ALA A 11 6.09 4.03 7.21
C ALA A 11 4.87 4.23 8.14
N LYS A 12 4.38 5.48 8.28
CA LYS A 12 3.17 5.78 9.06
C LYS A 12 1.91 5.12 8.50
N LEU A 13 1.82 4.92 7.19
CA LEU A 13 0.71 4.17 6.59
C LEU A 13 0.76 2.70 6.96
N LEU A 14 1.94 2.08 7.02
CA LEU A 14 2.11 0.68 7.43
C LEU A 14 1.61 0.44 8.86
N GLU A 15 1.88 1.38 9.77
CA GLU A 15 1.36 1.34 11.14
C GLU A 15 -0.18 1.39 11.18
N LYS A 16 -0.78 2.28 10.38
CA LYS A 16 -2.25 2.36 10.25
C LYS A 16 -2.84 1.09 9.67
N VAL A 17 -2.19 0.49 8.67
CA VAL A 17 -2.61 -0.79 8.08
C VAL A 17 -2.56 -1.89 9.13
N ARG A 18 -1.49 -1.99 9.93
CA ARG A 18 -1.39 -2.94 11.03
C ARG A 18 -2.52 -2.76 12.04
N ALA A 19 -2.80 -1.52 12.45
CA ALA A 19 -3.90 -1.22 13.38
C ALA A 19 -5.26 -1.66 12.81
N ALA A 20 -5.53 -1.34 11.55
CA ALA A 20 -6.76 -1.74 10.87
C ALA A 20 -6.90 -3.27 10.73
N ILE A 21 -5.79 -3.98 10.49
CA ILE A 21 -5.80 -5.46 10.47
C ILE A 21 -6.11 -5.99 11.87
N LYS A 22 -5.49 -5.46 12.92
CA LYS A 22 -5.75 -5.87 14.31
C LYS A 22 -7.23 -5.71 14.68
N GLU A 23 -7.85 -4.62 14.23
CA GLU A 23 -9.25 -4.32 14.46
C GLU A 23 -10.19 -5.21 13.64
N LYS A 24 -9.99 -5.25 12.31
CA LYS A 24 -10.96 -5.83 11.35
C LYS A 24 -10.71 -7.30 11.02
N ARG A 25 -9.52 -7.82 11.34
CA ARG A 25 -9.07 -9.18 10.99
C ARG A 25 -8.24 -9.78 12.13
N ARG A 26 -8.86 -9.93 13.30
CA ARG A 26 -8.25 -10.55 14.49
C ARG A 26 -7.66 -11.92 14.13
N GLY A 27 -6.47 -12.22 14.63
CA GLY A 27 -5.73 -13.46 14.34
C GLY A 27 -4.84 -13.41 13.10
N LEU A 28 -5.11 -12.54 12.13
CA LEU A 28 -4.32 -12.48 10.89
C LEU A 28 -2.87 -12.01 11.10
N LEU A 29 -2.61 -11.15 12.11
CA LEU A 29 -1.24 -10.73 12.41
C LEU A 29 -0.39 -11.88 12.98
N ALA A 30 -1.01 -12.84 13.69
CA ALA A 30 -0.30 -13.97 14.27
C ALA A 30 0.12 -14.99 13.20
N SER A 31 -0.57 -15.03 12.05
CA SER A 31 -0.28 -15.96 10.96
C SER A 31 0.87 -15.54 10.03
N GLY A 32 1.58 -14.44 10.35
CA GLY A 32 2.74 -13.98 9.58
C GLY A 32 2.36 -13.40 8.22
N GLN A 33 1.84 -12.17 8.20
CA GLN A 33 1.34 -11.57 6.96
C GLN A 33 2.42 -11.23 5.95
N CYS A 34 2.20 -11.66 4.71
CA CYS A 34 2.98 -11.21 3.57
C CYS A 34 2.45 -9.89 3.02
N LEU A 35 3.34 -8.96 2.71
CA LEU A 35 3.04 -7.67 2.08
C LEU A 35 3.57 -7.69 0.64
N GLN A 36 2.65 -7.63 -0.33
CA GLN A 36 2.93 -7.49 -1.75
C GLN A 36 2.79 -6.01 -2.14
N GLN A 37 3.86 -5.43 -2.70
CA GLN A 37 3.95 -4.04 -3.17
C GLN A 37 4.95 -3.96 -4.32
N ASN A 38 4.86 -2.95 -5.19
CA ASN A 38 5.89 -2.68 -6.19
C ASN A 38 7.19 -2.14 -5.57
N ASN A 39 8.22 -2.10 -6.41
CA ASN A 39 9.56 -1.63 -6.06
C ASN A 39 9.75 -0.10 -6.15
N SER A 40 8.68 0.71 -6.00
CA SER A 40 8.80 2.17 -6.03
C SER A 40 9.85 2.66 -5.02
N PRO A 41 10.61 3.74 -5.33
CA PRO A 41 11.63 4.28 -4.44
C PRO A 41 11.14 4.64 -3.03
N SER A 42 9.84 4.91 -2.84
CA SER A 42 9.24 5.16 -1.52
C SER A 42 8.96 3.91 -0.70
N HIS A 43 8.97 2.72 -1.32
CA HIS A 43 8.68 1.45 -0.65
C HIS A 43 9.97 0.70 -0.31
N ASN A 44 11.05 0.96 -1.06
CA ASN A 44 12.35 0.31 -0.91
C ASN A 44 13.35 1.08 -0.04
N ARG A 45 12.96 2.20 0.59
CA ARG A 45 13.89 2.89 1.50
C ARG A 45 14.13 2.04 2.75
N PRO A 46 15.33 2.11 3.36
CA PRO A 46 15.63 1.35 4.57
C PRO A 46 14.63 1.59 5.71
N ILE A 47 14.19 2.84 5.91
CA ILE A 47 13.20 3.20 6.94
C ILE A 47 11.86 2.50 6.74
N ASP A 48 11.43 2.33 5.49
CA ASP A 48 10.13 1.77 5.13
C ASP A 48 10.15 0.24 5.22
N VAL A 49 11.22 -0.37 4.71
CA VAL A 49 11.47 -1.80 4.84
C VAL A 49 11.55 -2.21 6.32
N THR A 50 12.25 -1.41 7.13
CA THR A 50 12.36 -1.63 8.58
C THR A 50 11.01 -1.47 9.26
N SER A 51 10.25 -0.41 8.94
CA SER A 51 8.91 -0.19 9.48
C SER A 51 7.95 -1.34 9.14
N GLY A 52 7.97 -1.83 7.90
CA GLY A 52 7.17 -2.98 7.48
C GLY A 52 7.49 -4.24 8.26
N ARG A 53 8.77 -4.54 8.47
CA ARG A 53 9.22 -5.67 9.29
C ARG A 53 8.81 -5.51 10.76
N ASN A 54 8.97 -4.31 11.33
CA ASN A 54 8.53 -3.99 12.70
C ASN A 54 7.01 -4.10 12.88
N CYS A 55 6.25 -3.89 11.80
CA CYS A 55 4.81 -4.10 11.80
C CYS A 55 4.40 -5.59 11.73
N GLY A 56 5.36 -6.51 11.57
CA GLY A 56 5.13 -7.95 11.45
C GLY A 56 4.89 -8.43 10.02
N PHE A 57 5.21 -7.61 9.01
CA PHE A 57 5.03 -7.97 7.61
C PHE A 57 6.27 -8.62 7.02
N LYS A 58 6.07 -9.73 6.30
CA LYS A 58 7.05 -10.31 5.38
C LYS A 58 6.91 -9.63 4.02
N ILE A 59 7.87 -8.78 3.68
CA ILE A 59 7.88 -8.11 2.36
C ILE A 59 8.25 -9.14 1.29
N LEU A 60 7.38 -9.28 0.29
CA LEU A 60 7.62 -10.19 -0.83
C LEU A 60 8.47 -9.51 -1.92
N PRO A 61 9.42 -10.23 -2.54
CA PRO A 61 10.16 -9.69 -3.67
C PRO A 61 9.21 -9.47 -4.86
N HIS A 62 9.42 -8.38 -5.59
CA HIS A 62 8.64 -8.05 -6.78
C HIS A 62 9.56 -7.83 -7.99
N SER A 63 9.13 -8.26 -9.17
CA SER A 63 9.85 -8.03 -10.43
C SER A 63 9.61 -6.62 -10.95
N LEU A 64 10.65 -5.91 -11.39
CA LEU A 64 10.56 -4.51 -11.84
C LEU A 64 9.58 -4.25 -13.00
N SER A 65 9.27 -5.27 -13.82
CA SER A 65 8.46 -5.15 -15.03
C SER A 65 7.03 -5.68 -14.91
N ARG A 66 6.60 -6.10 -13.71
CA ARG A 66 5.25 -6.65 -13.52
C ARG A 66 4.34 -5.59 -12.86
N PRO A 67 3.09 -5.42 -13.34
CA PRO A 67 2.10 -4.64 -12.63
C PRO A 67 1.77 -5.28 -11.27
N ASP A 68 1.43 -4.44 -10.28
CA ASP A 68 1.00 -4.96 -8.99
C ASP A 68 -0.37 -5.65 -9.14
N PRO A 69 -0.71 -6.61 -8.26
CA PRO A 69 -2.04 -7.23 -8.26
C PRO A 69 -3.19 -6.22 -8.19
N SER A 70 -2.94 -5.07 -7.57
CA SER A 70 -3.89 -3.95 -7.52
C SER A 70 -4.17 -3.30 -8.87
N ASP A 71 -3.21 -3.31 -9.80
CA ASP A 71 -3.34 -2.68 -11.12
C ASP A 71 -4.31 -3.44 -12.02
N TYR A 72 -4.39 -4.77 -11.88
CA TYR A 72 -5.19 -5.61 -12.76
C TYR A 72 -6.69 -5.54 -12.48
N LYS A 73 -7.11 -5.60 -11.21
CA LYS A 73 -8.53 -5.79 -10.85
C LYS A 73 -9.15 -4.58 -10.14
N PRO A 74 -8.67 -4.15 -8.94
CA PRO A 74 -9.29 -3.04 -8.25
C PRO A 74 -9.12 -1.71 -9.00
N PHE A 75 -7.92 -1.38 -9.51
CA PHE A 75 -7.74 -0.14 -10.26
C PHE A 75 -8.34 -0.18 -11.67
N GLY A 76 -8.40 -1.34 -12.32
CA GLY A 76 -9.08 -1.50 -13.61
C GLY A 76 -10.57 -1.16 -13.52
N ASN A 77 -11.26 -1.65 -12.48
CA ASN A 77 -12.66 -1.30 -12.22
C ASN A 77 -12.82 0.19 -11.91
N LEU A 78 -11.94 0.73 -11.07
CA LEU A 78 -11.98 2.12 -10.65
C LEU A 78 -11.80 3.10 -11.82
N LYS A 79 -10.84 2.83 -12.72
CA LYS A 79 -10.62 3.63 -13.93
C LYS A 79 -11.85 3.64 -14.85
N ARG A 80 -12.55 2.51 -14.98
CA ARG A 80 -13.79 2.43 -15.77
C ARG A 80 -14.91 3.28 -15.16
N TYR A 81 -15.01 3.30 -13.84
CA TYR A 81 -15.96 4.17 -13.13
C TYR A 81 -15.63 5.65 -13.36
N TYR A 82 -14.38 6.07 -13.11
CA TYR A 82 -13.97 7.47 -13.23
C TYR A 82 -14.05 8.03 -14.65
N LYS A 83 -13.93 7.20 -15.70
CA LYS A 83 -14.19 7.65 -17.08
C LYS A 83 -15.60 8.23 -17.27
N LYS A 84 -16.55 7.88 -16.40
CA LYS A 84 -17.95 8.30 -16.48
C LYS A 84 -18.33 9.37 -15.44
N THR A 85 -17.37 9.91 -14.71
CA THR A 85 -17.63 10.80 -13.57
C THR A 85 -16.70 12.01 -13.58
N SER A 86 -17.26 13.21 -13.53
CA SER A 86 -16.52 14.47 -13.36
C SER A 86 -16.50 14.85 -11.88
N PHE A 87 -15.32 15.22 -11.36
CA PHE A 87 -15.16 15.70 -9.99
C PHE A 87 -14.88 17.19 -9.99
N TYR A 88 -15.65 17.94 -9.20
CA TYR A 88 -15.41 19.34 -8.92
C TYR A 88 -14.85 19.47 -7.51
N LYS A 89 -13.86 20.33 -7.35
CA LYS A 89 -13.29 20.65 -6.04
C LYS A 89 -14.33 21.47 -5.27
N GLN A 90 -14.77 21.00 -4.11
CA GLN A 90 -15.49 21.87 -3.20
C GLN A 90 -14.49 22.86 -2.59
N GLN A 91 -14.88 24.14 -2.56
CA GLN A 91 -14.05 25.25 -2.08
C GLN A 91 -13.84 25.17 -0.58
#